data_AF-A0A2N4SQ49-F1
#
_entry.id   AF-A0A2N4SQ49-F1
#
_cell.length_a   1.000
_cell.length_b   1.000
_cell.length_c   1.000
_cell.angle_alpha   90.00
_cell.angle_beta   90.00
_cell.angle_gamma   90.00
#
_symmetry.space_group_name_H-M   'P 1'
#
loop_
_entity.id
_entity.type
_entity.pdbx_description
1 polymer ?
#
loop_
_entity_poly.entity_id
_entity_poly.type
_entity_poly.pdbx_seq_one_letter_code
_entity_poly.pdbx_strand_id
1 'polypeptide(L)'
;MKGGELRPALDAYIAQSGVQLIYKMEDVKDLSTRGIKGKIAADAALDRLLDGTRLRVRRGQDGAMVLIAPTRSPAAARSETPPRTVE
;
A
#
# COMPACT_ATOMS: atom_id res chain seq x y z
N MET A 1 17.18 -3.16 -8.11
CA MET A 1 17.17 -3.49 -6.66
C MET A 1 17.20 -5.02 -6.53
N LYS A 2 17.94 -5.60 -5.57
CA LYS A 2 17.88 -7.06 -5.34
C LYS A 2 16.53 -7.41 -4.69
N GLY A 3 15.93 -8.54 -5.06
CA GLY A 3 14.73 -9.06 -4.39
C GLY A 3 15.02 -9.38 -2.92
N GLY A 4 14.05 -9.13 -2.05
CA GLY A 4 14.22 -9.19 -0.60
C GLY A 4 13.01 -8.59 0.13
N GLU A 5 13.24 -8.13 1.36
CA GLU A 5 12.21 -7.44 2.14
C GLU A 5 11.61 -6.26 1.36
N LEU A 6 10.28 -6.13 1.37
CA LEU A 6 9.59 -5.08 0.64
C LEU A 6 9.93 -3.68 1.18
N ARG A 7 10.20 -3.61 2.47
CA ARG A 7 10.42 -2.37 3.22
C ARG A 7 11.59 -1.50 2.72
N PRO A 8 12.83 -2.00 2.59
CA PRO A 8 13.93 -1.19 2.02
C PRO A 8 13.69 -0.81 0.56
N ALA A 9 12.91 -1.59 -0.19
CA ALA A 9 12.57 -1.26 -1.57
C ALA A 9 11.57 -0.09 -1.67
N LEU A 10 10.60 -0.03 -0.74
CA LEU A 10 9.69 1.11 -0.62
C LEU A 10 10.42 2.37 -0.15
N ASP A 11 11.33 2.26 0.81
CA ASP A 11 12.13 3.39 1.30
C ASP A 11 13.00 4.00 0.18
N ALA A 12 13.69 3.14 -0.58
CA ALA A 12 14.46 3.58 -1.73
C ALA A 12 13.58 4.23 -2.81
N TYR A 13 12.36 3.74 -3.02
CA TYR A 13 11.39 4.32 -3.94
C TYR A 13 10.93 5.72 -3.52
N ILE A 14 10.63 5.90 -2.23
CA ILE A 14 10.26 7.20 -1.62
C ILE A 14 11.41 8.18 -1.79
N ALA A 15 12.62 7.77 -1.43
CA ALA A 15 13.82 8.61 -1.54
C ALA A 15 14.13 9.00 -2.99
N GLN A 16 13.89 8.10 -3.95
CA GLN A 16 14.13 8.35 -5.37
C GLN A 16 13.06 9.24 -6.01
N SER A 17 11.80 9.10 -5.61
CA SER A 17 10.67 9.79 -6.25
C SER A 17 10.23 11.06 -5.53
N GLY A 18 10.61 11.23 -4.25
CA GLY A 18 10.20 12.36 -3.43
C GLY A 18 8.72 12.35 -3.04
N VAL A 19 8.02 11.22 -3.21
CA VAL A 19 6.59 11.09 -2.89
C VAL A 19 6.41 10.70 -1.42
N GLN A 20 5.35 11.20 -0.79
CA GLN A 20 5.03 10.83 0.57
C GLN A 20 4.24 9.52 0.60
N LEU A 21 4.92 8.39 0.86
CA LEU A 21 4.28 7.08 0.97
C LEU A 21 4.13 6.68 2.44
N ILE A 22 2.89 6.48 2.87
CA ILE A 22 2.52 6.12 4.24
C ILE A 22 2.15 4.64 4.25
N TYR A 23 2.81 3.85 5.09
CA TYR A 23 2.53 2.42 5.26
C TYR A 23 2.75 2.01 6.71
N LYS A 24 2.09 0.92 7.12
CA LYS A 24 2.37 0.32 8.43
C LYS A 24 3.56 -0.62 8.33
N MET A 25 4.44 -0.50 9.30
CA MET A 25 5.67 -1.28 9.36
C MET A 25 5.43 -2.78 9.57
N GLU A 26 4.34 -3.12 10.23
CA GLU A 26 3.87 -4.48 10.50
C GLU A 26 3.40 -5.16 9.21
N ASP A 27 2.65 -4.44 8.39
CA ASP A 27 2.07 -4.96 7.14
C ASP A 27 3.14 -5.27 6.09
N VAL A 28 4.29 -4.59 6.12
CA VAL A 28 5.36 -4.75 5.11
C VAL A 28 6.54 -5.60 5.58
N LYS A 29 6.70 -5.83 6.89
CA LYS A 29 7.85 -6.56 7.46
C LYS A 29 7.82 -8.05 7.09
N ASP A 30 6.63 -8.64 7.03
CA ASP A 30 6.43 -10.03 6.65
C ASP A 30 6.23 -10.23 5.14
N LEU A 31 6.37 -9.15 4.35
CA LEU A 31 6.21 -9.18 2.91
C LEU A 31 7.55 -9.05 2.20
N SER A 32 7.73 -9.90 1.20
CA SER A 32 8.87 -9.86 0.30
C SER A 32 8.42 -9.41 -1.08
N THR A 33 9.28 -8.66 -1.77
CA THR A 33 9.11 -8.33 -3.19
C THR A 33 10.14 -9.08 -4.01
N ARG A 34 9.77 -9.44 -5.24
CA ARG A 34 10.76 -9.95 -6.22
C ARG A 34 11.77 -8.88 -6.62
N GLY A 35 11.48 -7.63 -6.27
CA GLY A 35 12.29 -6.48 -6.61
C GLY A 35 12.21 -6.16 -8.08
N ILE A 36 12.65 -4.96 -8.42
CA ILE A 36 12.65 -4.48 -9.79
C ILE A 36 14.05 -4.65 -10.38
N LYS A 37 14.13 -5.25 -11.57
CA LYS A 37 15.33 -5.27 -12.40
C LYS A 37 15.10 -4.35 -13.61
N GLY A 38 16.02 -3.40 -13.82
CA GLY A 38 15.98 -2.45 -14.93
C GLY A 38 15.67 -1.02 -14.49
N LYS A 39 15.79 -0.07 -15.44
CA LYS A 39 15.36 1.32 -15.27
C LYS A 39 13.88 1.39 -15.66
N ILE A 40 13.00 1.50 -14.67
CA ILE A 40 11.58 1.79 -14.89
C ILE A 40 11.19 3.07 -14.16
N ALA A 41 10.14 3.74 -14.66
CA ALA A 41 9.62 4.96 -14.06
C ALA A 41 9.07 4.71 -12.66
N ALA A 42 9.08 5.74 -11.81
CA ALA A 42 8.61 5.68 -10.43
C ALA A 42 7.20 5.05 -10.29
N ASP A 43 6.24 5.51 -11.09
CA ASP A 43 4.86 5.01 -11.03
C ASP A 43 4.79 3.49 -11.32
N ALA A 44 5.54 3.03 -12.32
CA ALA A 44 5.66 1.61 -12.67
C ALA A 44 6.49 0.79 -11.67
N ALA A 45 7.45 1.44 -10.99
CA ALA A 45 8.27 0.83 -9.96
C ALA A 45 7.42 0.41 -8.77
N LEU A 46 6.53 1.29 -8.31
CA LEU A 46 5.66 0.98 -7.19
C LEU A 46 4.74 -0.21 -7.50
N ASP A 47 4.13 -0.22 -8.69
CA ASP A 47 3.28 -1.34 -9.13
C ASP A 47 4.06 -2.67 -9.14
N ARG A 48 5.29 -2.65 -9.67
CA ARG A 48 6.16 -3.83 -9.67
C ARG A 48 6.69 -4.25 -8.30
N LEU A 49 6.83 -3.32 -7.36
CA LEU A 49 7.20 -3.67 -5.99
C LEU A 49 6.06 -4.42 -5.28
N LEU A 50 4.83 -4.03 -5.58
CA LEU A 50 3.62 -4.61 -5.01
C LEU A 50 3.16 -5.87 -5.74
N ASP A 51 3.69 -6.11 -6.95
CA ASP A 51 3.47 -7.33 -7.71
C ASP A 51 3.87 -8.59 -6.90
N GLY A 52 2.89 -9.46 -6.66
CA GLY A 52 3.04 -10.64 -5.81
C GLY A 52 2.78 -10.41 -4.32
N THR A 53 2.50 -9.17 -3.90
CA THR A 53 2.01 -8.85 -2.56
C THR A 53 0.49 -8.65 -2.58
N ARG A 54 -0.15 -8.70 -1.40
CA ARG A 54 -1.59 -8.43 -1.28
C ARG A 54 -1.88 -6.95 -1.08
N LEU A 55 -0.86 -6.10 -1.03
CA LEU A 55 -0.98 -4.69 -0.71
C LEU A 55 -1.62 -3.91 -1.85
N ARG A 56 -2.34 -2.84 -1.52
CA ARG A 56 -2.87 -1.88 -2.49
C ARG A 56 -2.35 -0.48 -2.19
N VAL A 57 -2.06 0.29 -3.24
CA VAL A 57 -1.78 1.72 -3.15
C VAL A 57 -3.07 2.51 -3.28
N ARG A 58 -3.22 3.51 -2.43
CA ARG A 58 -4.30 4.49 -2.50
C ARG A 58 -3.68 5.88 -2.57
N ARG A 59 -3.88 6.58 -3.68
CA ARG A 59 -3.41 7.95 -3.87
C ARG A 59 -4.43 8.92 -3.28
N GLY A 60 -3.96 9.81 -2.41
CA GLY A 60 -4.70 10.96 -1.91
C GLY A 60 -4.64 12.13 -2.91
N GLN A 61 -5.47 13.13 -2.66
CA GLN A 61 -5.61 14.30 -3.53
C GLN A 61 -4.38 15.22 -3.45
N ASP A 62 -3.65 15.15 -2.35
CA ASP A 62 -2.45 15.94 -2.05
C ASP A 62 -1.15 15.31 -2.60
N GLY A 63 -1.26 14.25 -3.39
CA GLY A 63 -0.10 13.49 -3.88
C GLY A 63 0.49 12.50 -2.88
N ALA A 64 -0.02 12.46 -1.64
CA ALA A 64 0.31 11.44 -0.66
C ALA A 64 -0.21 10.06 -1.12
N MET A 65 0.63 9.04 -0.99
CA MET A 65 0.29 7.66 -1.31
C MET A 65 0.17 6.86 -0.02
N VAL A 66 -0.86 6.04 0.11
CA VAL A 66 -1.09 5.19 1.29
C VAL A 66 -1.10 3.74 0.87
N LEU A 67 -0.28 2.93 1.52
CA LEU A 67 -0.23 1.49 1.33
C LEU A 67 -1.19 0.81 2.29
N ILE A 68 -2.11 0.02 1.75
CA ILE A 68 -3.18 -0.63 2.48
C ILE A 68 -3.01 -2.14 2.32
N ALA A 69 -2.71 -2.83 3.41
CA ALA A 69 -2.88 -4.26 3.45
C ALA A 69 -4.38 -4.59 3.53
N PRO A 70 -4.86 -5.59 2.79
CA PRO A 70 -6.15 -6.18 3.06
C PRO A 70 -6.01 -6.82 4.44
N THR A 71 -6.42 -6.07 5.45
CA THR A 71 -6.79 -6.67 6.72
C THR A 71 -7.81 -7.75 6.37
N ARG A 72 -7.83 -8.87 7.09
CA ARG A 72 -9.08 -9.65 7.17
C ARG A 72 -10.11 -8.68 7.71
N SER A 73 -10.76 -7.95 6.81
CA SER A 73 -11.89 -7.12 7.13
C SER A 73 -12.99 -8.15 7.41
N PRO A 74 -13.55 -8.22 8.63
CA PRO A 74 -14.90 -8.73 8.77
C PRO A 74 -15.78 -7.72 8.02
N ALA A 75 -15.91 -7.90 6.72
CA ALA A 75 -16.94 -7.25 5.94
C ALA A 75 -18.27 -7.80 6.45
N ALA A 76 -18.98 -6.98 7.25
CA ALA A 76 -20.43 -6.97 7.50
C ALA A 76 -20.73 -6.63 8.96
N ALA A 77 -20.68 -5.35 9.32
CA ALA A 77 -21.51 -4.85 10.42
C ALA A 77 -22.05 -3.43 10.12
N ARG A 78 -22.09 -3.05 8.84
CA ARG A 78 -22.69 -1.80 8.38
C ARG A 78 -23.47 -2.04 7.09
N SER A 79 -24.56 -2.79 7.22
CA SER A 79 -25.70 -2.66 6.32
C SER A 79 -26.93 -2.57 7.20
N GLU A 80 -27.64 -1.45 7.09
CA GLU A 80 -29.05 -1.23 7.47
C GLU A 80 -29.34 -1.12 8.98
N THR A 81 -30.00 -0.10 9.54
CA THR A 81 -30.78 1.05 9.04
C THR A 81 -31.08 1.92 10.28
N PRO A 82 -31.14 3.26 10.22
CA PRO A 82 -31.67 4.03 11.34
C PRO A 82 -33.20 4.12 11.24
N PRO A 83 -34.00 3.60 12.19
CA PRO A 83 -35.32 4.16 12.42
C PRO A 83 -35.18 5.30 13.43
N ARG A 84 -35.48 6.51 12.96
CA ARG A 84 -35.95 7.59 13.82
C ARG A 84 -37.30 7.17 14.40
N THR A 85 -37.43 7.25 15.72
CA THR A 85 -38.64 7.39 16.54
C THR A 85 -38.09 8.06 17.80
N VAL A 86 -38.32 9.33 18.16
CA VAL A 86 -39.54 10.15 18.19
C VAL A 86 -40.76 9.39 18.68
N GLU A 87 -40.90 9.23 19.99
CA GLU A 87 -42.03 9.74 20.80
C GLU A 87 -41.83 9.39 22.28
#